data_AF-A0A7J7L0C3-F1
#
_entry.id   AF-A0A7J7L0C3-F1
#
_cell.length_a   1.000
_cell.length_b   1.000
_cell.length_c   1.000
_cell.angle_alpha   90.00
_cell.angle_beta   90.00
_cell.angle_gamma   90.00
#
_symmetry.space_group_name_H-M   'P 1'
#
loop_
_entity.id
_entity.type
_entity.pdbx_description
1 polymer ?
#
loop_
_entity_poly.entity_id
_entity_poly.type
_entity_poly.pdbx_seq_one_letter_code
_entity_poly.pdbx_strand_id
1 'polypeptide(L)'
;MVIEKVLIAKNTSIVQDEVLSHRLCLFPINVDPRIFEYMSETDTPNEKNTIVSKLNVQCGRKGDRLAMKFNELKFLPNGSEFEMVTGSMSSDPNTNKKTYTLFSCSQDLLLKFANNPITPKHEDIIISKLGPGKGIELEAHAVKGLGKSHAKWFPVCTTWYRTLP
;
A
#
# COMPACT_ATOMS: atom_id res chain seq x y z
N MET A 1 3.96 6.23 8.35
CA MET A 1 3.52 6.07 6.95
C MET A 1 2.28 5.21 6.95
N VAL A 2 1.30 5.51 6.10
CA VAL A 2 0.04 4.74 6.02
C VAL A 2 -0.44 4.75 4.57
N ILE A 3 -1.19 3.70 4.17
CA ILE A 3 -1.80 3.60 2.85
C ILE A 3 -2.83 4.73 2.67
N GLU A 4 -2.72 5.44 1.54
CA GLU A 4 -3.63 6.53 1.15
C GLU A 4 -4.42 6.19 -0.09
N LYS A 5 -3.74 5.72 -1.14
CA LYS A 5 -4.36 5.37 -2.41
C LYS A 5 -4.28 3.86 -2.60
N VAL A 6 -5.40 3.26 -3.00
CA VAL A 6 -5.49 1.84 -3.36
C VAL A 6 -6.00 1.77 -4.79
N LEU A 7 -5.20 1.20 -5.67
CA LEU A 7 -5.50 0.95 -7.07
C LEU A 7 -5.94 -0.51 -7.17
N ILE A 8 -7.19 -0.77 -7.54
CA ILE A 8 -7.73 -2.13 -7.63
C ILE A 8 -7.80 -2.50 -9.11
N ALA A 9 -7.03 -3.51 -9.51
CA ALA A 9 -7.12 -4.08 -10.86
C ALA A 9 -8.26 -5.09 -10.95
N LYS A 10 -8.45 -5.89 -9.88
CA LYS A 10 -9.50 -6.91 -9.82
C LYS A 10 -9.90 -7.17 -8.38
N ASN A 11 -11.17 -7.03 -8.06
CA ASN A 11 -11.75 -7.55 -6.84
C ASN A 11 -12.96 -8.44 -7.16
N THR A 12 -12.84 -9.74 -6.88
CA THR A 12 -13.95 -10.70 -7.01
C THR A 12 -14.40 -11.23 -5.66
N SER A 13 -13.91 -10.63 -4.57
CA SER A 13 -14.27 -10.99 -3.21
C SER A 13 -15.70 -10.56 -2.86
N ILE A 14 -16.13 -10.82 -1.63
CA ILE A 14 -17.44 -10.37 -1.13
C ILE A 14 -17.34 -8.95 -0.56
N VAL A 15 -16.12 -8.53 -0.18
CA VAL A 15 -15.87 -7.22 0.41
C VAL A 15 -15.85 -6.19 -0.71
N GLN A 16 -16.65 -5.13 -0.54
CA GLN A 16 -16.71 -4.00 -1.45
C GLN A 16 -15.36 -3.28 -1.52
N ASP A 17 -15.09 -2.66 -2.66
CA ASP A 17 -13.82 -2.00 -2.95
C ASP A 17 -13.51 -0.87 -1.96
N GLU A 18 -14.51 -0.09 -1.59
CA GLU A 18 -14.38 1.02 -0.65
C GLU A 18 -14.09 0.51 0.76
N VAL A 19 -14.78 -0.57 1.16
CA VAL A 19 -14.59 -1.19 2.48
C VAL A 19 -13.22 -1.86 2.57
N LEU A 20 -12.79 -2.55 1.50
CA LEU A 20 -11.47 -3.17 1.42
C LEU A 20 -10.37 -2.11 1.52
N SER A 21 -10.50 -1.02 0.75
CA SER A 21 -9.55 0.09 0.74
C SER A 21 -9.49 0.78 2.10
N HIS A 22 -10.65 1.03 2.73
CA HIS A 22 -10.71 1.63 4.06
C HIS A 22 -10.00 0.75 5.11
N ARG A 23 -10.16 -0.57 5.03
CA ARG A 23 -9.45 -1.50 5.92
C ARG A 23 -7.94 -1.48 5.71
N LEU A 24 -7.49 -1.46 4.45
CA LEU A 24 -6.07 -1.36 4.09
C LEU A 24 -5.42 -0.08 4.65
N CYS A 25 -6.14 1.05 4.58
CA CYS A 25 -5.72 2.33 5.13
C CYS A 25 -5.52 2.35 6.65
N LEU A 26 -6.00 1.35 7.40
CA LEU A 26 -5.82 1.28 8.85
C LEU A 26 -4.65 0.39 9.27
N PHE A 27 -3.96 -0.27 8.32
CA PHE A 27 -2.86 -1.15 8.69
C PHE A 27 -1.57 -0.38 8.97
N PRO A 28 -0.94 -0.61 10.13
CA PRO A 28 0.33 0.02 10.47
C PRO A 28 1.48 -0.62 9.69
N ILE A 29 2.23 0.23 8.98
CA ILE A 29 3.48 -0.15 8.31
C ILE A 29 4.65 0.20 9.21
N ASN A 30 5.56 -0.76 9.41
CA ASN A 30 6.79 -0.58 10.18
C ASN A 30 7.85 0.07 9.29
N VAL A 31 7.91 1.40 9.35
CA VAL A 31 8.87 2.22 8.61
C VAL A 31 9.12 3.54 9.34
N ASP A 32 10.36 4.03 9.32
CA ASP A 32 10.69 5.32 9.92
C ASP A 32 10.13 6.47 9.05
N PRO A 33 9.13 7.23 9.53
CA PRO A 33 8.56 8.34 8.77
C PRO A 33 9.53 9.50 8.58
N ARG A 34 10.66 9.56 9.32
CA ARG A 34 11.66 10.64 9.18
C ARG A 34 12.43 10.57 7.88
N ILE A 35 12.51 9.38 7.27
CA ILE A 35 13.24 9.14 6.01
C ILE A 35 12.50 9.72 4.80
N PHE A 36 11.17 9.82 4.89
CA PHE A 36 10.29 10.22 3.79
C PHE A 36 9.89 11.69 3.89
N GLU A 37 9.72 12.34 2.75
CA GLU A 37 9.20 13.71 2.67
C GLU A 37 7.67 13.70 2.59
N TYR A 38 7.04 14.86 2.82
CA TYR A 38 5.59 15.00 2.69
C TYR A 38 5.23 15.23 1.23
N MET A 39 4.15 14.59 0.78
CA MET A 39 3.60 14.80 -0.55
C MET A 39 2.68 16.03 -0.55
N SER A 40 2.87 16.96 -1.50
CA SER A 40 1.93 18.04 -1.76
C SER A 40 0.86 17.63 -2.76
N GLU A 41 -0.24 18.38 -2.87
CA GLU A 41 -1.38 18.02 -3.73
C GLU A 41 -1.03 17.95 -5.22
N THR A 42 -0.03 18.72 -5.65
CA THR A 42 0.45 18.78 -7.04
C THR A 42 1.64 17.87 -7.32
N ASP A 43 2.22 17.27 -6.28
CA ASP A 43 3.44 16.47 -6.42
C ASP A 43 3.14 15.10 -7.04
N THR A 44 4.10 14.58 -7.80
CA THR A 44 4.01 13.24 -8.37
C THR A 44 4.60 12.23 -7.40
N PRO A 45 3.98 11.04 -7.20
CA PRO A 45 4.54 10.02 -6.34
C PRO A 45 5.95 9.60 -6.81
N ASN A 46 6.94 9.78 -5.95
CA ASN A 46 8.35 9.50 -6.20
C ASN A 46 8.91 8.56 -5.11
N GLU A 47 10.17 8.14 -5.27
CA GLU A 47 10.85 7.20 -4.36
C GLU A 47 11.09 7.76 -2.95
N LYS A 48 10.97 9.07 -2.75
CA LYS A 48 11.20 9.73 -1.44
C LYS A 48 9.91 9.95 -0.66
N ASN A 49 8.76 9.99 -1.34
CA ASN A 49 7.50 10.42 -0.73
C ASN A 49 6.52 9.27 -0.59
N THR A 50 6.62 8.25 -1.45
CA THR A 50 5.65 7.15 -1.54
C THR A 50 6.30 5.78 -1.43
N ILE A 51 5.62 4.86 -0.75
CA ILE A 51 5.94 3.43 -0.70
C ILE A 51 4.86 2.71 -1.49
N VAL A 52 5.25 1.89 -2.47
CA VAL A 52 4.30 1.10 -3.28
C VAL A 52 4.32 -0.34 -2.83
N SER A 53 3.14 -0.95 -2.73
CA SER A 53 3.01 -2.38 -2.38
C SER A 53 1.94 -3.03 -3.21
N LYS A 54 2.15 -4.29 -3.60
CA LYS A 54 1.25 -5.09 -4.42
C LYS A 54 0.69 -6.25 -3.65
N LEU A 55 -0.60 -6.51 -3.84
CA LEU A 55 -1.29 -7.67 -3.32
C LEU A 55 -1.89 -8.42 -4.51
N ASN A 56 -1.47 -9.66 -4.70
CA ASN A 56 -2.05 -10.56 -5.70
C ASN A 56 -2.28 -11.92 -5.05
N VAL A 57 -3.56 -12.19 -4.74
CA VAL A 57 -3.97 -13.39 -4.02
C VAL A 57 -5.18 -13.99 -4.71
N GLN A 58 -5.10 -15.28 -5.02
CA GLN A 58 -6.18 -16.03 -5.63
C GLN A 58 -6.44 -17.33 -4.88
N CYS A 59 -7.70 -17.56 -4.54
CA CYS A 59 -8.14 -18.81 -3.94
C CYS A 59 -8.43 -19.84 -5.05
N GLY A 60 -7.86 -21.04 -4.93
CA GLY A 60 -8.10 -22.14 -5.85
C GLY A 60 -9.58 -22.58 -5.87
N ARG A 61 -10.01 -23.24 -6.95
CA ARG A 61 -11.41 -23.69 -7.10
C ARG A 61 -11.78 -24.90 -6.22
N LYS A 62 -10.80 -25.70 -5.79
CA LYS A 62 -10.98 -26.92 -4.99
C LYS A 62 -10.22 -26.84 -3.67
N GLY A 63 -10.56 -25.88 -2.83
CA GLY A 63 -9.91 -25.70 -1.53
C GLY A 63 -10.83 -25.05 -0.51
N ASP A 64 -10.39 -25.05 0.75
CA ASP A 64 -11.05 -24.34 1.83
C ASP A 64 -10.97 -22.83 1.63
N ARG A 65 -11.83 -22.11 2.36
CA ARG A 65 -11.83 -20.64 2.35
C ARG A 65 -10.46 -20.12 2.78
N LEU A 66 -9.84 -19.29 1.94
CA LEU A 66 -8.55 -18.68 2.23
C LEU A 66 -8.77 -17.40 3.03
N ALA A 67 -8.18 -17.32 4.23
CA ALA A 67 -8.09 -16.07 4.97
C ALA A 67 -6.85 -15.31 4.50
N MET A 68 -7.07 -14.27 3.68
CA MET A 68 -6.01 -13.38 3.23
C MET A 68 -5.52 -12.54 4.40
N LYS A 69 -4.20 -12.57 4.61
CA LYS A 69 -3.51 -11.83 5.69
C LYS A 69 -2.72 -10.65 5.12
N PHE A 70 -2.42 -9.68 5.96
CA PHE A 70 -1.65 -8.50 5.58
C PHE A 70 -0.20 -8.81 5.17
N ASN A 71 0.38 -9.90 5.68
CA ASN A 71 1.70 -10.39 5.26
C ASN A 71 1.79 -10.76 3.76
N GLU A 72 0.67 -10.99 3.08
CA GLU A 72 0.67 -11.32 1.65
C GLU A 72 0.96 -10.09 0.76
N LEU A 73 1.00 -8.89 1.35
CA LEU A 73 1.32 -7.64 0.68
C LEU A 73 2.83 -7.53 0.44
N LYS A 74 3.24 -7.49 -0.83
CA LYS A 74 4.65 -7.41 -1.24
C LYS A 74 5.04 -5.98 -1.56
N PHE A 75 6.12 -5.49 -0.97
CA PHE A 75 6.67 -4.18 -1.29
C PHE A 75 7.30 -4.17 -2.69
N LEU A 76 7.09 -3.09 -3.44
CA LEU A 76 7.63 -2.88 -4.79
C LEU A 76 8.65 -1.73 -4.76
N PRO A 77 9.97 -2.02 -4.79
CA PRO A 77 11.01 -1.00 -4.69
C PRO A 77 11.18 -0.15 -5.94
N ASN A 78 10.69 -0.63 -7.08
CA ASN A 78 10.81 0.02 -8.40
C ASN A 78 9.60 0.90 -8.75
N GLY A 79 8.61 0.98 -7.84
CA GLY A 79 7.38 1.75 -8.06
C GLY A 79 6.20 0.89 -8.51
N SER A 80 5.16 1.57 -9.01
CA SER A 80 3.90 0.96 -9.49
C SER A 80 4.12 0.18 -10.78
N GLU A 81 3.58 -1.03 -10.85
CA GLU A 81 3.54 -1.84 -12.08
C GLU A 81 2.27 -1.57 -12.89
N PHE A 82 1.25 -0.97 -12.27
CA PHE A 82 0.00 -0.62 -12.94
C PHE A 82 0.16 0.53 -13.93
N GLU A 83 -0.35 0.30 -15.13
CA GLU A 83 -0.34 1.26 -16.22
C GLU A 83 -1.42 2.33 -16.01
N MET A 84 -1.02 3.58 -16.13
CA MET A 84 -1.94 4.70 -16.14
C MET A 84 -2.55 4.81 -17.54
N VAL A 85 -3.84 4.50 -17.66
CA VAL A 85 -4.57 4.63 -18.93
C VAL A 85 -4.84 6.12 -19.20
N THR A 86 -3.85 6.83 -19.77
CA THR A 86 -4.10 8.12 -20.42
C THR A 86 -4.61 7.84 -21.83
N GLY A 87 -5.74 8.45 -22.22
CA GLY A 87 -6.46 8.22 -23.49
C GLY A 87 -5.70 8.51 -24.79
N SER A 88 -4.38 8.69 -24.76
CA SER A 88 -3.52 8.69 -25.93
C SER A 88 -3.16 7.26 -26.32
N MET A 89 -3.97 6.66 -27.20
CA MET A 89 -3.60 5.47 -27.97
C MET A 89 -2.48 5.84 -28.97
N SER A 90 -1.24 5.91 -28.50
CA SER A 90 -0.07 5.80 -29.35
C SER A 90 0.56 4.44 -29.12
N SER A 91 0.24 3.51 -30.02
CA SER A 91 0.76 2.16 -30.11
C SER A 91 2.23 2.16 -30.55
N ASP A 92 3.10 2.75 -29.74
CA ASP A 92 4.55 2.70 -29.94
C ASP A 92 5.18 1.80 -28.86
N PRO A 93 5.81 0.66 -29.23
CA PRO A 93 6.36 -0.31 -28.28
C PRO A 93 7.56 0.21 -27.46
N ASN A 94 8.02 1.44 -27.74
CA ASN A 94 9.19 2.07 -27.13
C ASN A 94 8.85 3.29 -26.25
N THR A 95 7.57 3.60 -26.06
CA THR A 95 7.17 4.68 -25.15
C THR A 95 7.13 4.11 -23.73
N ASN A 96 7.94 4.68 -22.84
CA ASN A 96 7.95 4.31 -21.42
C ASN A 96 6.52 4.30 -20.89
N LYS A 97 6.06 3.12 -20.45
CA LYS A 97 4.75 2.94 -19.83
C LYS A 97 4.60 3.97 -18.71
N LYS A 98 3.62 4.86 -18.83
CA LYS A 98 3.31 5.81 -17.76
C LYS A 98 2.66 5.04 -16.63
N THR A 99 3.33 4.91 -15.50
CA THR A 99 2.78 4.32 -14.28
C THR A 99 2.33 5.43 -13.33
N TYR A 100 1.68 5.05 -12.23
CA TYR A 100 1.20 6.01 -11.22
C TYR A 100 2.32 6.64 -10.38
N THR A 101 3.57 6.22 -10.58
CA THR A 101 4.74 6.69 -9.84
C THR A 101 5.90 6.99 -10.77
N LEU A 102 6.67 8.04 -10.49
CA LEU A 102 7.90 8.39 -11.21
C LEU A 102 9.08 8.10 -10.29
N PHE A 103 9.58 6.86 -10.31
CA PHE A 103 10.73 6.46 -9.51
C PHE A 103 11.99 6.64 -10.34
N SER A 104 12.91 7.48 -9.87
CA SER A 104 14.20 7.71 -10.55
C SER A 104 15.21 6.59 -10.27
N CYS A 105 15.07 5.93 -9.12
CA CYS A 105 15.91 4.83 -8.67
C CYS A 105 15.10 3.87 -7.77
N SER A 106 15.61 2.65 -7.57
CA SER A 106 14.96 1.67 -6.69
C SER A 106 15.16 2.01 -5.22
N GLN A 107 14.12 1.82 -4.41
CA GLN A 107 14.17 2.13 -2.98
C GLN A 107 15.10 1.18 -2.20
N ASP A 108 15.34 -0.05 -2.68
CA ASP A 108 16.23 -1.02 -2.03
C ASP A 108 17.69 -0.58 -2.01
N LEU A 109 18.13 0.21 -3.01
CA LEU A 109 19.51 0.70 -3.09
C LEU A 109 19.79 1.82 -2.09
N LEU A 110 18.75 2.38 -1.47
CA LEU A 110 18.93 3.37 -0.42
C LEU A 110 19.43 2.66 0.84
N LEU A 111 20.70 2.90 1.18
CA LEU A 111 21.38 2.43 2.41
C LEU A 111 20.54 2.60 3.70
N LYS A 112 19.57 3.53 3.66
CA LYS A 112 18.61 3.82 4.73
C LYS A 112 17.70 2.63 5.09
N PHE A 113 17.46 1.69 4.17
CA PHE A 113 16.59 0.52 4.40
C PHE A 113 17.35 -0.77 4.69
N ALA A 114 18.67 -0.79 4.54
CA ALA A 114 19.49 -1.99 4.78
C ALA A 114 19.38 -2.51 6.22
N ASN A 115 19.24 -1.61 7.19
CA ASN A 115 19.13 -1.96 8.61
C ASN A 115 17.68 -2.19 9.07
N ASN A 116 16.69 -1.64 8.36
CA ASN A 116 15.28 -1.67 8.75
C ASN A 116 14.40 -1.82 7.49
N PRO A 117 14.08 -3.06 7.08
CA PRO A 117 13.25 -3.29 5.91
C PRO A 117 11.81 -2.85 6.15
N ILE A 118 11.17 -2.38 5.08
CA ILE A 118 9.76 -1.99 5.08
C ILE A 118 8.94 -3.26 5.28
N THR A 119 8.28 -3.36 6.43
CA THR A 119 7.52 -4.55 6.82
C THR A 119 6.17 -4.16 7.40
N PRO A 120 5.15 -5.02 7.29
CA PRO A 120 3.92 -4.83 8.06
C PRO A 120 4.24 -4.89 9.56
N LYS A 121 3.66 -4.02 10.39
CA LYS A 121 3.92 -4.08 11.84
C LYS A 121 3.30 -5.31 12.49
N HIS A 122 2.17 -5.76 11.95
CA HIS A 122 1.45 -6.95 12.37
C HIS A 122 1.13 -7.80 11.13
N GLU A 123 1.70 -8.99 11.07
CA GLU A 123 1.59 -9.90 9.91
C GLU A 123 0.25 -10.64 9.86
N ASP A 124 -0.32 -10.95 11.01
CA ASP A 124 -1.50 -11.81 11.14
C ASP A 124 -2.85 -11.12 10.95
N ILE A 125 -2.86 -9.85 10.53
CA ILE A 125 -4.12 -9.14 10.36
C ILE A 125 -4.85 -9.67 9.12
N ILE A 126 -6.07 -10.17 9.31
CA ILE A 126 -6.92 -10.67 8.23
C ILE A 126 -7.55 -9.48 7.51
N ILE A 127 -7.31 -9.38 6.19
CA ILE A 127 -7.90 -8.36 5.33
C ILE A 127 -9.28 -8.81 4.87
N SER A 128 -9.36 -10.00 4.26
CA SER A 128 -10.59 -10.54 3.67
C SER A 128 -10.57 -12.07 3.72
N LYS A 129 -11.76 -12.68 3.68
CA LYS A 129 -11.90 -14.12 3.51
C LYS A 129 -12.37 -14.40 2.09
N LEU A 130 -11.56 -15.11 1.32
CA LEU A 130 -11.83 -15.47 -0.05
C LEU A 130 -12.53 -16.83 -0.11
N GLY A 131 -13.55 -16.91 -0.95
CA GLY A 131 -14.16 -18.18 -1.34
C GLY A 131 -13.43 -18.82 -2.53
N PRO A 132 -13.71 -20.10 -2.82
CA PRO A 132 -13.07 -20.82 -3.93
C PRO A 132 -13.26 -20.10 -5.27
N GLY A 133 -12.18 -19.95 -6.03
CA GLY A 133 -12.18 -19.29 -7.34
C GLY A 133 -12.19 -17.76 -7.32
N LYS A 134 -12.28 -17.13 -6.15
CA LYS A 134 -12.19 -15.67 -5.98
C LYS A 134 -10.74 -15.23 -5.79
N GLY A 135 -10.43 -14.02 -6.22
CA GLY A 135 -9.12 -13.39 -6.06
C GLY A 135 -9.22 -11.87 -6.00
N ILE A 136 -8.14 -11.27 -5.50
CA ILE A 136 -7.95 -9.83 -5.40
C ILE A 136 -6.57 -9.50 -5.94
N GLU A 137 -6.51 -8.50 -6.80
CA GLU A 137 -5.29 -7.90 -7.32
C GLU A 137 -5.39 -6.38 -7.17
N LEU A 138 -4.46 -5.81 -6.41
CA LEU A 138 -4.40 -4.39 -6.13
C LEU A 138 -2.96 -3.91 -5.86
N GLU A 139 -2.77 -2.60 -5.99
CA GLU A 139 -1.60 -1.86 -5.55
C GLU A 139 -2.02 -0.84 -4.51
N ALA A 140 -1.21 -0.66 -3.47
CA ALA A 140 -1.44 0.26 -2.38
C ALA A 140 -0.24 1.21 -2.26
N HIS A 141 -0.55 2.51 -2.23
CA HIS A 141 0.44 3.59 -2.13
C HIS A 141 0.36 4.19 -0.74
N ALA A 142 1.42 4.04 0.03
CA ALA A 142 1.54 4.60 1.36
C ALA A 142 2.34 5.91 1.35
N VAL A 143 1.83 6.89 2.08
CA VAL A 143 2.38 8.25 2.16
C VAL A 143 2.59 8.67 3.61
N LYS A 144 3.41 9.70 3.78
CA LYS A 144 3.60 10.38 5.05
C LYS A 144 2.46 11.35 5.28
N GLY A 145 1.86 11.31 6.46
CA GLY A 145 0.75 12.19 6.83
C GLY A 145 0.72 12.47 8.32
N LEU A 146 -0.20 13.34 8.72
CA LEU A 146 -0.37 13.80 10.10
C LEU A 146 -1.68 13.24 10.67
N GLY A 147 -1.64 12.82 11.95
CA GLY A 147 -2.83 12.34 12.67
C GLY A 147 -3.94 13.40 12.79
N LYS A 148 -3.60 14.69 12.66
CA LYS A 148 -4.57 15.80 12.58
C LYS A 148 -5.48 15.67 11.34
N SER A 149 -4.96 15.16 10.22
CA SER A 149 -5.71 15.04 8.97
C SER A 149 -6.65 13.83 8.99
N HIS A 150 -6.19 12.70 9.54
CA HIS A 150 -7.01 11.50 9.70
C HIS A 150 -6.43 10.59 10.80
N ALA A 151 -7.32 9.91 11.54
CA ALA A 151 -6.94 9.06 12.67
C ALA A 151 -5.99 7.91 12.30
N LYS A 152 -6.00 7.48 11.03
CA LYS A 152 -5.11 6.43 10.52
C LYS A 152 -3.62 6.74 10.69
N TRP A 153 -3.24 8.02 10.74
CA TRP A 153 -1.86 8.44 10.96
C TRP A 153 -1.49 8.63 12.44
N PHE A 154 -2.38 8.30 13.39
CA PHE A 154 -1.98 8.31 14.79
C PHE A 154 -0.92 7.22 15.05
N PRO A 155 0.27 7.60 15.55
CA PRO A 155 1.33 6.63 15.83
C PRO A 155 1.11 5.86 17.15
N VAL A 156 0.11 6.25 17.93
CA VAL A 156 -0.19 5.74 19.27
C VAL A 156 -1.69 5.41 19.35
N CYS A 157 -2.03 4.33 20.07
CA CYS A 157 -3.43 3.95 20.27
C CYS A 157 -4.15 4.89 21.24
N THR A 158 -3.53 5.18 22.38
CA THR A 158 -4.09 6.10 23.38
C THR A 158 -2.94 6.72 24.17
N THR A 159 -3.00 8.04 24.36
CA THR A 159 -2.09 8.79 25.21
C THR A 159 -2.92 9.57 26.23
N TRP A 160 -2.61 9.39 27.51
CA TRP A 160 -3.30 10.06 28.60
C TRP A 160 -2.32 10.29 29.75
N TYR A 161 -2.65 11.22 30.63
CA TYR A 161 -1.93 11.46 31.87
C TYR A 161 -2.92 11.50 33.04
N ARG A 162 -2.45 11.16 34.25
CA ARG A 162 -3.16 11.42 35.50
C ARG A 162 -2.25 12.13 36.47
N THR A 163 -2.85 12.98 37.30
CA THR A 163 -2.17 13.54 38.45
C THR A 163 -1.86 12.44 39.46
N LEU A 164 -0.75 12.61 40.18
CA LEU A 164 -0.47 11.79 41.36
C LEU A 164 -1.55 12.12 42.41
N PRO A 165 -2.17 11.10 43.05
CA PRO A 165 -3.15 11.33 44.10
C PRO A 165 -2.53 12.03 45.32
#